data_AF-R6XJS4-F1
#
_entry.id   AF-R6XJS4-F1
#
_cell.length_a   1.000
_cell.length_b   1.000
_cell.length_c   1.000
_cell.angle_alpha   90.00
_cell.angle_beta   90.00
_cell.angle_gamma   90.00
#
_symmetry.space_group_name_H-M   'P 1'
#
loop_
_entity.id
_entity.type
_entity.pdbx_description
1 polymer ?
#
loop_
_entity_poly.entity_id
_entity_poly.type
_entity_poly.pdbx_seq_one_letter_code
_entity_poly.pdbx_strand_id
1 'polypeptide(L)'
;MTKKTYRLNKKAHKKQYRLSKKELKNNYKNIRKNLRNQYISEIDLENKEKQIVNPPYRTILEEIGNSVTHGIGSILSIVFYVLMLIHSNTVNEYIASTIYFLGLFFEFTMSTLYHAFPYGSKVKRIFRRFDYSSIYLLIGASFAPILLCYIGGIYGTIFVIIQWIIIITGVTLVAVFGPTRLKFIHFPLYFILGWSALIFVSKMFVNDFNLFLYILGGGIIYTLGIIPFFIDKKVSHFIWHFFVLAGAIVQWLGIYIYLYLK
;
A
#
# COMPACT_ATOMS: atom_id res chain seq x y z
N MET A 1 -2.89 -89.85 4.22
CA MET A 1 -3.85 -88.70 4.14
C MET A 1 -5.01 -89.08 3.23
N THR A 2 -6.27 -88.95 3.67
CA THR A 2 -7.43 -89.28 2.83
C THR A 2 -7.71 -88.17 1.81
N LYS A 3 -8.22 -88.53 0.60
CA LYS A 3 -8.58 -87.59 -0.50
C LYS A 3 -9.44 -86.40 -0.01
N LYS A 4 -10.25 -86.61 1.03
CA LYS A 4 -11.11 -85.61 1.67
C LYS A 4 -10.31 -84.52 2.40
N THR A 5 -9.29 -84.90 3.18
CA THR A 5 -8.41 -83.97 3.92
C THR A 5 -7.58 -83.11 2.96
N TYR A 6 -7.08 -83.70 1.87
CA TYR A 6 -6.35 -82.96 0.83
C TYR A 6 -7.24 -81.90 0.15
N ARG A 7 -8.48 -82.26 -0.21
CA ARG A 7 -9.44 -81.31 -0.81
C ARG A 7 -9.81 -80.17 0.13
N LEU A 8 -9.93 -80.43 1.44
CA LEU A 8 -10.19 -79.41 2.46
C LEU A 8 -9.01 -78.44 2.60
N ASN A 9 -7.77 -78.94 2.71
CA ASN A 9 -6.57 -78.10 2.76
C ASN A 9 -6.39 -77.26 1.49
N LYS A 10 -6.63 -77.83 0.31
CA LYS A 10 -6.58 -77.08 -0.96
C LYS A 10 -7.60 -75.93 -1.01
N LYS A 11 -8.81 -76.15 -0.49
CA LYS A 11 -9.84 -75.09 -0.39
C LYS A 11 -9.44 -74.00 0.61
N ALA A 12 -8.88 -74.38 1.77
CA ALA A 12 -8.39 -73.44 2.79
C ALA A 12 -7.27 -72.55 2.25
N HIS A 13 -6.25 -73.13 1.62
CA HIS A 13 -5.17 -72.38 0.96
C HIS A 13 -5.69 -71.40 -0.11
N LYS A 14 -6.64 -71.84 -0.95
CA LYS A 14 -7.22 -70.98 -1.99
C LYS A 14 -8.00 -69.81 -1.39
N LYS A 15 -8.66 -70.00 -0.24
CA LYS A 15 -9.36 -68.94 0.51
C LYS A 15 -8.36 -67.95 1.10
N GLN A 16 -7.31 -68.43 1.76
CA GLN A 16 -6.25 -67.60 2.34
C GLN A 16 -5.53 -66.76 1.28
N TYR A 17 -5.20 -67.37 0.13
CA TYR A 17 -4.62 -66.66 -1.01
C TYR A 17 -5.53 -65.53 -1.51
N ARG A 18 -6.84 -65.77 -1.63
CA ARG A 18 -7.81 -64.74 -2.07
C ARG A 18 -7.91 -63.58 -1.08
N LEU A 19 -7.90 -63.86 0.22
CA LEU A 19 -7.92 -62.84 1.26
C LEU A 19 -6.65 -61.98 1.22
N SER A 20 -5.47 -62.62 1.21
CA SER A 20 -4.17 -61.94 1.09
C SER A 20 -4.09 -61.08 -0.19
N LYS A 21 -4.54 -61.60 -1.34
CA LYS A 21 -4.59 -60.84 -2.59
C LYS A 21 -5.51 -59.61 -2.51
N LYS A 22 -6.66 -59.72 -1.84
CA LYS A 22 -7.59 -58.60 -1.64
C LYS A 22 -6.98 -57.55 -0.73
N GLU A 23 -6.32 -57.98 0.34
CA GLU A 23 -5.64 -57.10 1.29
C GLU A 23 -4.48 -56.36 0.64
N LEU A 24 -3.61 -57.04 -0.11
CA LEU A 24 -2.55 -56.43 -0.91
C LEU A 24 -3.09 -55.40 -1.91
N LYS A 25 -4.21 -55.71 -2.59
CA LYS A 25 -4.84 -54.77 -3.53
C LYS A 25 -5.39 -53.53 -2.82
N ASN A 26 -5.98 -53.69 -1.64
CA ASN A 26 -6.47 -52.57 -0.83
C ASN A 26 -5.30 -51.74 -0.29
N ASN A 27 -4.24 -52.38 0.18
CA ASN A 27 -3.06 -51.72 0.70
C ASN A 27 -2.35 -50.90 -0.40
N TYR A 28 -2.17 -51.50 -1.59
CA TYR A 28 -1.67 -50.80 -2.77
C TYR A 28 -2.53 -49.58 -3.14
N LYS A 29 -3.87 -49.72 -3.13
CA LYS A 29 -4.77 -48.59 -3.39
C LYS A 29 -4.61 -47.47 -2.37
N ASN A 30 -4.50 -47.81 -1.08
CA ASN A 30 -4.33 -46.84 -0.01
C ASN A 30 -2.97 -46.13 -0.11
N ILE A 31 -1.88 -46.88 -0.29
CA ILE A 31 -0.55 -46.32 -0.48
C ILE A 31 -0.52 -45.39 -1.69
N ARG A 32 -1.05 -45.83 -2.84
CA ARG A 32 -1.14 -45.01 -4.06
C ARG A 32 -1.95 -43.72 -3.83
N LYS A 33 -3.05 -43.79 -3.09
CA LYS A 33 -3.88 -42.62 -2.74
C LYS A 33 -3.11 -41.66 -1.82
N ASN A 34 -2.42 -42.17 -0.81
CA ASN A 34 -1.67 -41.36 0.13
C ASN A 34 -0.49 -40.65 -0.56
N LEU A 35 0.30 -41.38 -1.35
CA LEU A 35 1.40 -40.79 -2.14
C LEU A 35 0.89 -39.72 -3.11
N ARG A 36 -0.24 -39.97 -3.79
CA ARG A 36 -0.86 -38.95 -4.65
C ARG A 36 -1.25 -37.70 -3.88
N ASN A 37 -1.88 -37.85 -2.72
CA ASN A 37 -2.30 -36.71 -1.91
C ASN A 37 -1.10 -35.92 -1.37
N GLN A 38 -0.04 -36.61 -0.94
CA GLN A 38 1.20 -35.97 -0.52
C GLN A 38 1.82 -35.17 -1.68
N TYR A 39 1.96 -35.77 -2.86
CA TYR A 39 2.51 -35.10 -4.04
C TYR A 39 1.69 -33.87 -4.45
N ILE A 40 0.35 -33.96 -4.43
CA ILE A 40 -0.53 -32.80 -4.69
C ILE A 40 -0.30 -31.70 -3.64
N SER A 41 -0.19 -32.06 -2.36
CA SER A 41 0.05 -31.08 -1.30
C SER A 41 1.39 -30.36 -1.42
N GLU A 42 2.44 -31.06 -1.85
CA GLU A 42 3.76 -30.49 -2.10
C GLU A 42 3.72 -29.51 -3.28
N ILE A 43 3.07 -29.89 -4.39
CA ILE A 43 2.86 -29.00 -5.54
C ILE A 43 2.05 -27.76 -5.14
N ASP A 44 0.98 -27.91 -4.36
CA ASP A 44 0.15 -26.80 -3.93
C ASP A 44 0.91 -25.83 -3.02
N LEU A 45 1.81 -26.33 -2.17
CA LEU A 45 2.70 -25.51 -1.34
C LEU A 45 3.73 -24.77 -2.19
N GLU A 46 4.38 -25.46 -3.13
CA GLU A 46 5.36 -24.85 -4.03
C GLU A 46 4.72 -23.76 -4.92
N ASN A 47 3.53 -24.03 -5.46
CA ASN A 47 2.77 -23.06 -6.23
C ASN A 47 2.35 -21.85 -5.38
N LYS A 48 1.95 -22.07 -4.12
CA LYS A 48 1.67 -20.99 -3.18
C LYS A 48 2.92 -20.14 -2.92
N GLU A 49 4.09 -20.75 -2.69
CA GLU A 49 5.34 -20.01 -2.48
C GLU A 49 5.74 -19.19 -3.70
N LYS A 50 5.64 -19.76 -4.92
CA LYS A 50 5.92 -19.04 -6.17
C LYS A 50 4.98 -17.85 -6.41
N GLN A 51 3.76 -17.89 -5.88
CA GLN A 51 2.81 -16.78 -5.97
C GLN A 51 3.06 -15.67 -4.94
N ILE A 52 3.86 -15.91 -3.88
CA ILE A 52 4.13 -14.89 -2.86
C ILE A 52 5.08 -13.84 -3.44
N VAL A 53 4.50 -12.73 -3.89
CA VAL A 53 5.27 -11.54 -4.30
C VAL A 53 5.75 -10.81 -3.04
N ASN A 54 7.03 -10.99 -2.71
CA ASN A 54 7.63 -10.25 -1.60
C ASN A 54 7.90 -8.78 -1.96
N PRO A 55 7.96 -7.89 -0.96
CA PRO A 55 8.43 -6.52 -1.14
C PRO A 55 9.86 -6.49 -1.73
N PRO A 56 10.27 -5.38 -2.37
CA PRO A 56 11.67 -5.20 -2.76
C PRO A 56 12.57 -5.28 -1.53
N TYR A 57 13.67 -6.02 -1.64
CA TYR A 57 14.66 -6.08 -0.57
C TYR A 57 15.37 -4.74 -0.44
N ARG A 58 15.60 -4.32 0.81
CA ARG A 58 16.32 -3.11 1.19
C ARG A 58 17.25 -3.43 2.35
N THR A 59 18.32 -2.63 2.48
CA THR A 59 19.26 -2.82 3.59
C THR A 59 18.60 -2.44 4.92
N ILE A 60 19.09 -3.01 6.04
CA ILE A 60 18.55 -2.68 7.36
C ILE A 60 18.68 -1.18 7.65
N LEU A 61 19.81 -0.58 7.29
CA LEU A 61 20.03 0.85 7.49
C LEU A 61 19.05 1.71 6.68
N GLU A 62 18.76 1.32 5.45
CA GLU A 62 17.78 2.00 4.60
C GLU A 62 16.36 1.85 5.18
N GLU A 63 15.95 0.65 5.63
CA GLU A 63 14.66 0.42 6.28
C GLU A 63 14.50 1.24 7.57
N ILE A 64 15.56 1.33 8.39
CA ILE A 64 15.57 2.21 9.58
C ILE A 64 15.42 3.66 9.16
N GLY A 65 16.21 4.13 8.19
CA GLY A 65 16.14 5.49 7.69
C GLY A 65 14.74 5.84 7.17
N ASN A 66 14.15 4.95 6.37
CA ASN A 66 12.79 5.10 5.83
C ASN A 66 11.74 5.20 6.94
N SER A 67 11.85 4.35 7.96
CA SER A 67 10.93 4.32 9.09
C SER A 67 11.07 5.58 9.96
N VAL A 68 12.29 6.04 10.23
CA VAL A 68 12.54 7.24 11.05
C VAL A 68 12.08 8.51 10.34
N THR A 69 12.38 8.69 9.06
CA THR A 69 12.00 9.92 8.32
C THR A 69 10.49 10.09 8.28
N HIS A 70 9.75 9.05 7.92
CA HIS A 70 8.29 9.10 7.93
C HIS A 70 7.72 9.05 9.36
N GLY A 71 8.41 8.46 10.33
CA GLY A 71 8.01 8.52 11.74
C GLY A 71 7.99 9.95 12.28
N ILE A 72 9.00 10.75 11.91
CA ILE A 72 9.03 12.19 12.17
C ILE A 72 7.86 12.89 11.48
N GLY A 73 7.57 12.55 10.22
CA GLY A 73 6.41 13.07 9.48
C GLY A 73 5.07 12.79 10.16
N SER A 74 4.90 11.61 10.76
CA SER A 74 3.68 11.23 11.50
C SER A 74 3.50 12.09 12.76
N ILE A 75 4.57 12.38 13.48
CA ILE A 75 4.51 13.28 14.65
C ILE A 75 4.23 14.72 14.20
N LEU A 76 4.91 15.19 13.15
CA LEU A 76 4.71 16.52 12.60
C LEU A 76 3.28 16.74 12.10
N SER A 77 2.62 15.73 11.53
CA SER A 77 1.24 15.88 11.06
C SER A 77 0.26 16.17 12.21
N ILE A 78 0.51 15.64 13.41
CA ILE A 78 -0.28 15.97 14.62
C ILE A 78 -0.06 17.43 15.00
N VAL A 79 1.19 17.90 15.00
CA VAL A 79 1.53 19.31 15.28
C VAL A 79 0.85 20.24 14.27
N PHE A 80 0.94 19.89 12.99
CA PHE A 80 0.29 20.59 11.88
C PHE A 80 -1.22 20.70 12.06
N TYR A 81 -1.86 19.60 12.46
CA TYR A 81 -3.29 19.58 12.72
C TYR A 81 -3.69 20.51 13.86
N VAL A 82 -3.00 20.42 15.00
CA VAL A 82 -3.28 21.27 16.17
C VAL A 82 -3.14 22.75 15.81
N LEU A 83 -2.08 23.12 15.08
CA LEU A 83 -1.86 24.51 14.65
C LEU A 83 -2.97 25.02 13.73
N MET A 84 -3.42 24.20 12.77
CA MET A 84 -4.55 24.56 11.89
C MET A 84 -5.87 24.66 12.66
N LEU A 85 -6.14 23.74 13.61
CA LEU A 85 -7.36 23.76 14.42
C LEU A 85 -7.49 25.02 15.27
N ILE A 86 -6.39 25.45 15.92
CA ILE A 86 -6.40 26.65 16.77
C ILE A 86 -6.75 27.92 15.96
N HIS A 87 -6.48 27.93 14.66
CA HIS A 87 -6.75 29.06 13.77
C HIS A 87 -7.97 28.83 12.85
N SER A 88 -8.71 27.74 13.06
CA SER A 88 -9.94 27.46 12.29
C SER A 88 -11.13 28.21 12.87
N ASN A 89 -11.85 28.95 12.04
CA ASN A 89 -13.01 29.76 12.43
C ASN A 89 -14.30 29.33 11.71
N THR A 90 -14.19 28.60 10.60
CA THR A 90 -15.32 28.14 9.80
C THR A 90 -15.42 26.61 9.78
N VAL A 91 -16.63 26.08 9.58
CA VAL A 91 -16.85 24.63 9.41
C VAL A 91 -15.97 24.05 8.30
N ASN A 92 -15.78 24.77 7.20
CA ASN A 92 -14.92 24.33 6.10
C ASN A 92 -13.45 24.24 6.51
N GLU A 93 -12.94 25.18 7.31
CA GLU A 93 -11.56 25.12 7.83
C GLU A 93 -11.36 23.94 8.77
N TYR A 94 -12.32 23.64 9.66
CA TYR A 94 -12.26 22.44 10.52
C TYR A 94 -12.26 21.14 9.69
N ILE A 95 -13.15 21.04 8.70
CA ILE A 95 -13.23 19.87 7.82
C ILE A 95 -11.95 19.72 7.01
N ALA A 96 -11.48 20.80 6.38
CA ALA A 96 -10.29 20.77 5.55
C ALA A 96 -9.03 20.43 6.36
N SER A 97 -8.86 21.00 7.55
CA SER A 97 -7.78 20.68 8.48
C SER A 97 -7.78 19.20 8.86
N THR A 98 -8.96 18.65 9.15
CA THR A 98 -9.12 17.23 9.52
C THR A 98 -8.77 16.32 8.36
N ILE A 99 -9.27 16.61 7.15
CA ILE A 99 -8.96 15.81 5.96
C ILE A 99 -7.46 15.86 5.67
N TYR A 100 -6.84 17.05 5.71
CA TYR A 100 -5.42 17.19 5.43
C TYR A 100 -4.56 16.45 6.46
N PHE A 101 -4.89 16.57 7.75
CA PHE A 101 -4.27 15.82 8.83
C PHE A 101 -4.34 14.30 8.59
N LEU A 102 -5.53 13.77 8.30
CA LEU A 102 -5.70 12.34 8.09
C LEU A 102 -4.83 11.85 6.93
N GLY A 103 -4.74 12.59 5.82
CA GLY A 103 -3.86 12.23 4.71
C GLY A 103 -2.38 12.17 5.10
N LEU A 104 -1.88 13.21 5.77
CA LEU A 104 -0.49 13.26 6.26
C LEU A 104 -0.20 12.15 7.28
N PHE A 105 -1.07 12.01 8.27
CA PHE A 105 -0.91 11.04 9.35
C PHE A 105 -0.97 9.61 8.83
N PHE A 106 -1.92 9.27 7.95
CA PHE A 106 -2.01 7.93 7.37
C PHE A 106 -0.81 7.61 6.49
N GLU A 107 -0.38 8.51 5.60
CA GLU A 107 0.79 8.27 4.75
C GLU A 107 2.03 8.00 5.56
N PHE A 108 2.37 8.93 6.44
CA PHE A 108 3.59 8.82 7.21
C PHE A 108 3.56 7.64 8.19
N THR A 109 2.41 7.36 8.82
CA THR A 109 2.30 6.23 9.75
C THR A 109 2.33 4.89 9.03
N MET A 110 1.58 4.72 7.95
CA MET A 110 1.56 3.44 7.20
C MET A 110 2.93 3.13 6.60
N SER A 111 3.62 4.16 6.12
CA SER A 111 4.99 4.03 5.62
C SER A 111 5.99 3.68 6.71
N THR A 112 5.92 4.36 7.86
CA THR A 112 6.74 4.06 9.04
C THR A 112 6.61 2.58 9.44
N LEU A 113 5.37 2.09 9.54
CA LEU A 113 5.06 0.73 9.92
C LEU A 113 5.52 -0.28 8.87
N TYR A 114 5.27 -0.02 7.59
CA TYR A 114 5.74 -0.88 6.49
C TYR A 114 7.26 -1.09 6.53
N HIS A 115 8.01 -0.03 6.80
CA HIS A 115 9.47 -0.09 6.88
C HIS A 115 9.99 -0.69 8.19
N ALA A 116 9.25 -0.54 9.29
CA ALA A 116 9.58 -1.18 10.57
C ALA A 116 9.39 -2.72 10.54
N PHE A 117 8.50 -3.24 9.68
CA PHE A 117 8.22 -4.67 9.66
C PHE A 117 9.32 -5.52 8.97
N PRO A 118 9.59 -6.74 9.49
CA PRO A 118 10.61 -7.63 8.94
C PRO A 118 10.35 -8.04 7.49
N TYR A 119 11.43 -8.14 6.72
CA TYR A 119 11.41 -8.64 5.35
C TYR A 119 10.80 -10.06 5.26
N GLY A 120 10.07 -10.34 4.18
CA GLY A 120 9.40 -11.64 3.95
C GLY A 120 8.16 -11.89 4.80
N SER A 121 7.88 -11.07 5.82
CA SER A 121 6.71 -11.25 6.69
C SER A 121 5.39 -10.97 5.97
N LYS A 122 4.33 -11.68 6.39
CA LYS A 122 2.97 -11.43 5.89
C LYS A 122 2.49 -10.02 6.23
N VAL A 123 2.89 -9.51 7.40
CA VAL A 123 2.54 -8.17 7.87
C VAL A 123 3.15 -7.10 6.96
N LYS A 124 4.45 -7.19 6.61
CA LYS A 124 5.09 -6.24 5.69
C LYS A 124 4.38 -6.21 4.33
N ARG A 125 3.89 -7.36 3.82
CA ARG A 125 3.11 -7.41 2.56
C ARG A 125 1.77 -6.69 2.64
N ILE A 126 1.08 -6.78 3.78
CA ILE A 126 -0.20 -6.09 4.02
C ILE A 126 0.05 -4.59 4.14
N PHE A 127 1.01 -4.19 4.98
CA PHE A 127 1.34 -2.78 5.20
C PHE A 127 1.90 -2.10 3.95
N ARG A 128 2.55 -2.83 3.06
CA ARG A 128 2.92 -2.31 1.74
C ARG A 128 1.72 -1.84 0.92
N ARG A 129 0.55 -2.49 1.07
CA ARG A 129 -0.67 -2.03 0.39
C ARG A 129 -1.15 -0.72 1.01
N PHE A 130 -1.16 -0.63 2.34
CA PHE A 130 -1.53 0.60 3.03
C PHE A 130 -0.59 1.76 2.68
N ASP A 131 0.73 1.54 2.70
CA ASP A 131 1.76 2.51 2.31
C ASP A 131 1.56 3.05 0.88
N TYR A 132 1.30 2.19 -0.11
CA TYR A 132 1.01 2.66 -1.47
C TYR A 132 -0.37 3.29 -1.63
N SER A 133 -1.36 2.84 -0.86
CA SER A 133 -2.71 3.41 -0.87
C SER A 133 -2.72 4.80 -0.25
N SER A 134 -1.95 5.04 0.80
CA SER A 134 -1.92 6.31 1.51
C SER A 134 -1.33 7.45 0.69
N ILE A 135 -0.51 7.17 -0.34
CA ILE A 135 -0.04 8.18 -1.30
C ILE A 135 -1.24 8.85 -2.00
N TYR A 136 -2.25 8.08 -2.42
CA TYR A 136 -3.47 8.65 -2.99
C TYR A 136 -4.22 9.54 -2.00
N LEU A 137 -4.30 9.09 -0.75
CA LEU A 137 -4.98 9.82 0.33
C LEU A 137 -4.26 11.13 0.63
N LEU A 138 -2.93 11.11 0.78
CA LEU A 138 -2.13 12.32 1.02
C LEU A 138 -2.30 13.33 -0.12
N ILE A 139 -2.20 12.88 -1.38
CA ILE A 139 -2.37 13.77 -2.52
C ILE A 139 -3.73 14.46 -2.42
N GLY A 140 -4.85 13.73 -2.36
CA GLY A 140 -6.17 14.36 -2.26
C GLY A 140 -6.38 15.22 -1.01
N ALA A 141 -5.86 14.75 0.12
CA ALA A 141 -6.00 15.44 1.39
C ALA A 141 -5.30 16.81 1.38
N SER A 142 -4.15 16.93 0.70
CA SER A 142 -3.45 18.20 0.54
C SER A 142 -4.24 19.26 -0.25
N PHE A 143 -5.19 18.84 -1.09
CA PHE A 143 -6.07 19.77 -1.80
C PHE A 143 -7.23 20.29 -0.95
N ALA A 144 -7.61 19.61 0.14
CA ALA A 144 -8.81 19.96 0.89
C ALA A 144 -8.83 21.43 1.36
N PRO A 145 -7.75 22.00 1.95
CA PRO A 145 -7.74 23.42 2.33
C PRO A 145 -7.86 24.36 1.13
N ILE A 146 -7.22 24.04 0.01
CA ILE A 146 -7.31 24.85 -1.20
C ILE A 146 -8.72 24.80 -1.79
N LEU A 147 -9.33 23.62 -1.89
CA LEU A 147 -10.63 23.45 -2.54
C LEU A 147 -11.78 23.95 -1.67
N LEU A 148 -11.78 23.64 -0.37
CA LEU A 148 -12.90 23.95 0.53
C LEU A 148 -12.82 25.37 1.10
N CYS A 149 -11.62 25.89 1.35
CA CYS A 149 -11.44 27.21 1.99
C CYS A 149 -11.04 28.31 0.99
N TYR A 150 -10.14 28.02 0.04
CA TYR A 150 -9.64 29.04 -0.90
C TYR A 150 -10.49 29.20 -2.18
N ILE A 151 -10.78 28.09 -2.85
CA ILE A 151 -11.65 28.09 -4.04
C ILE A 151 -13.11 28.22 -3.60
N GLY A 152 -13.53 27.35 -2.68
CA GLY A 152 -14.87 27.34 -2.10
C GLY A 152 -16.00 27.09 -3.10
N GLY A 153 -17.23 27.18 -2.58
CA GLY A 153 -18.45 27.12 -3.38
C GLY A 153 -18.64 25.80 -4.16
N ILE A 154 -19.41 25.92 -5.26
CA ILE A 154 -19.74 24.78 -6.14
C ILE A 154 -18.48 24.22 -6.82
N TYR A 155 -17.57 25.09 -7.26
CA TYR A 155 -16.36 24.68 -7.97
C TYR A 155 -15.44 23.85 -7.07
N GLY A 156 -15.14 24.32 -5.85
CA GLY A 156 -14.34 23.57 -4.89
C GLY A 156 -14.92 22.19 -4.60
N THR A 157 -16.23 22.13 -4.35
CA THR A 157 -16.94 20.87 -4.07
C THR A 157 -16.89 19.88 -5.24
N ILE A 158 -17.13 20.33 -6.47
CA ILE A 158 -17.05 19.47 -7.67
C ILE A 158 -15.64 18.88 -7.82
N PHE A 159 -14.60 19.70 -7.65
CA PHE A 159 -13.22 19.24 -7.75
C PHE A 159 -12.85 18.22 -6.67
N VAL A 160 -13.33 18.42 -5.43
CA VAL A 160 -13.20 17.43 -4.35
C VAL A 160 -13.81 16.10 -4.80
N ILE A 161 -15.07 16.09 -5.26
CA ILE A 161 -15.75 14.86 -5.69
C ILE A 161 -14.96 14.13 -6.79
N ILE A 162 -14.50 14.86 -7.81
CA ILE A 162 -13.73 14.29 -8.93
C ILE A 162 -12.43 13.65 -8.41
N GLN A 163 -11.67 14.37 -7.58
CA GLN A 163 -10.42 13.83 -7.02
C GLN A 163 -10.68 12.58 -6.18
N TRP A 164 -11.70 12.59 -5.32
CA TRP A 164 -12.02 11.46 -4.44
C TRP A 164 -12.46 10.22 -5.21
N ILE A 165 -13.15 10.35 -6.35
CA ILE A 165 -13.44 9.21 -7.24
C ILE A 165 -12.14 8.56 -7.73
N ILE A 166 -11.16 9.36 -8.17
CA ILE A 166 -9.88 8.85 -8.67
C ILE A 166 -9.07 8.23 -7.52
N ILE A 167 -9.07 8.85 -6.34
CA ILE A 167 -8.40 8.36 -5.13
C ILE A 167 -8.97 7.01 -4.70
N ILE A 168 -10.29 6.89 -4.58
CA ILE A 168 -10.96 5.64 -4.20
C ILE A 168 -10.64 4.55 -5.23
N THR A 169 -10.67 4.90 -6.52
CA THR A 169 -10.27 3.98 -7.59
C THR A 169 -8.82 3.51 -7.41
N GLY A 170 -7.89 4.44 -7.23
CA GLY A 170 -6.47 4.16 -7.01
C GLY A 170 -6.21 3.28 -5.79
N VAL A 171 -6.83 3.62 -4.65
CA VAL A 171 -6.76 2.84 -3.40
C VAL A 171 -7.31 1.43 -3.62
N THR A 172 -8.45 1.29 -4.30
CA THR A 172 -9.05 -0.02 -4.61
C THR A 172 -8.13 -0.86 -5.48
N LEU A 173 -7.51 -0.27 -6.51
CA LEU A 173 -6.56 -0.96 -7.37
C LEU A 173 -5.34 -1.48 -6.59
N VAL A 174 -4.77 -0.68 -5.68
CA VAL A 174 -3.68 -1.12 -4.79
C VAL A 174 -4.16 -2.22 -3.83
N ALA A 175 -5.34 -2.03 -3.23
CA ALA A 175 -5.90 -2.96 -2.25
C ALA A 175 -6.19 -4.34 -2.84
N VAL A 176 -6.68 -4.41 -4.09
CA VAL A 176 -7.00 -5.67 -4.78
C VAL A 176 -5.76 -6.26 -5.46
N PHE A 177 -5.15 -5.53 -6.39
CA PHE A 177 -4.11 -6.07 -7.28
C PHE A 177 -2.69 -5.94 -6.72
N GLY A 178 -2.51 -5.15 -5.67
CA GLY A 178 -1.22 -4.91 -5.05
C GLY A 178 -0.37 -3.89 -5.81
N PRO A 179 0.63 -3.30 -5.15
CA PRO A 179 1.40 -2.16 -5.68
C PRO A 179 2.32 -2.53 -6.85
N THR A 180 2.74 -3.79 -6.98
CA THR A 180 3.68 -4.20 -8.04
C THR A 180 3.00 -4.42 -9.40
N ARG A 181 1.80 -5.00 -9.41
CA ARG A 181 1.17 -5.53 -10.63
C ARG A 181 0.74 -4.42 -11.59
N LEU A 182 0.20 -3.33 -11.04
CA LEU A 182 -0.33 -2.19 -11.81
C LEU A 182 0.53 -0.93 -11.63
N LYS A 183 1.84 -1.09 -11.38
CA LYS A 183 2.76 0.04 -11.16
C LYS A 183 2.68 1.10 -12.28
N PHE A 184 2.50 0.67 -13.53
CA PHE A 184 2.38 1.54 -14.70
C PHE A 184 1.10 2.38 -14.73
N ILE A 185 0.09 2.02 -13.93
CA ILE A 185 -1.13 2.80 -13.74
C ILE A 185 -0.97 3.74 -12.54
N HIS A 186 -0.41 3.23 -11.44
CA HIS A 186 -0.28 3.99 -10.20
C HIS A 186 0.59 5.24 -10.36
N PHE A 187 1.80 5.11 -10.93
CA PHE A 187 2.71 6.25 -11.06
C PHE A 187 2.12 7.41 -11.88
N PRO A 188 1.56 7.19 -13.09
CA PRO A 188 0.89 8.27 -13.82
C PRO A 188 -0.29 8.87 -13.07
N LEU A 189 -1.10 8.07 -12.38
CA LEU A 189 -2.23 8.59 -11.61
C LEU A 189 -1.78 9.49 -10.46
N TYR A 190 -0.72 9.12 -9.72
CA TYR A 190 -0.15 10.00 -8.69
C TYR A 190 0.30 11.32 -9.28
N PHE A 191 0.99 11.27 -10.42
CA PHE A 191 1.52 12.46 -11.09
C PHE A 191 0.40 13.38 -11.59
N ILE A 192 -0.59 12.82 -12.29
CA ILE A 192 -1.76 13.57 -12.81
C ILE A 192 -2.56 14.19 -11.66
N LEU A 193 -2.80 13.43 -10.58
CA LEU A 193 -3.50 13.95 -9.42
C LEU A 193 -2.71 15.08 -8.74
N GLY A 194 -1.42 14.90 -8.49
CA GLY A 194 -0.58 15.90 -7.84
C GLY A 194 -0.49 17.21 -8.64
N TRP A 195 -0.31 17.11 -9.96
CA TRP A 195 -0.22 18.28 -10.84
C TRP A 195 -1.58 18.86 -11.24
N SER A 196 -2.69 18.26 -10.83
CA SER A 196 -4.03 18.83 -11.06
C SER A 196 -4.24 20.19 -10.38
N ALA A 197 -3.37 20.55 -9.42
CA ALA A 197 -3.31 21.89 -8.84
C ALA A 197 -3.08 23.01 -9.86
N LEU A 198 -2.52 22.69 -11.04
CA LEU A 198 -2.29 23.67 -12.10
C LEU A 198 -3.57 24.35 -12.59
N ILE A 199 -4.72 23.70 -12.41
CA ILE A 199 -6.04 24.26 -12.75
C ILE A 199 -6.32 25.56 -11.97
N PHE A 200 -5.77 25.69 -10.76
CA PHE A 200 -5.98 26.86 -9.89
C PHE A 200 -4.89 27.93 -10.02
N VAL A 201 -3.88 27.71 -10.88
CA VAL A 201 -2.74 28.61 -11.06
C VAL A 201 -3.18 30.01 -11.42
N SER A 202 -4.11 30.19 -12.38
CA SER A 202 -4.51 31.53 -12.81
C SER A 202 -5.08 32.36 -11.66
N LYS A 203 -5.91 31.75 -10.81
CA LYS A 203 -6.50 32.42 -9.65
C LYS A 203 -5.47 32.69 -8.56
N MET A 204 -4.62 31.72 -8.23
CA MET A 204 -3.62 31.86 -7.17
C MET A 204 -2.48 32.80 -7.58
N PHE A 205 -2.04 32.77 -8.83
CA PHE A 205 -0.95 33.60 -9.34
C PHE A 205 -1.29 35.09 -9.26
N VAL A 206 -2.56 35.44 -9.53
CA VAL A 206 -3.02 36.84 -9.50
C VAL A 206 -3.32 37.32 -8.09
N ASN A 207 -3.99 36.50 -7.27
CA ASN A 207 -4.50 36.96 -5.97
C ASN A 207 -3.54 36.66 -4.81
N ASP A 208 -2.78 35.56 -4.87
CA ASP A 208 -1.98 35.04 -3.75
C ASP A 208 -0.69 34.38 -4.25
N PHE A 209 0.15 35.18 -4.91
CA PHE A 209 1.37 34.68 -5.56
C PHE A 209 2.29 33.91 -4.62
N ASN A 210 2.40 34.33 -3.36
CA ASN A 210 3.22 33.62 -2.39
C ASN A 210 2.67 32.22 -2.07
N LEU A 211 1.36 32.10 -1.82
CA LEU A 211 0.72 30.80 -1.62
C LEU A 211 0.97 29.88 -2.83
N PHE A 212 0.83 30.43 -4.05
CA PHE A 212 1.15 29.70 -5.27
C PHE A 212 2.59 29.16 -5.27
N LEU A 213 3.59 29.97 -4.90
CA LEU A 213 4.99 29.54 -4.84
C LEU A 213 5.22 28.38 -3.86
N TYR A 214 4.56 28.36 -2.70
CA TYR A 214 4.67 27.24 -1.76
C TYR A 214 4.04 25.96 -2.34
N ILE A 215 2.86 26.05 -2.96
CA ILE A 215 2.21 24.88 -3.57
C ILE A 215 3.05 24.33 -4.73
N LEU A 216 3.55 25.22 -5.60
CA LEU A 216 4.42 24.86 -6.71
C LEU A 216 5.75 24.27 -6.22
N GLY A 217 6.38 24.91 -5.24
CA GLY A 217 7.64 24.46 -4.64
C GLY A 217 7.50 23.06 -4.06
N GLY A 218 6.43 22.79 -3.32
CA GLY A 218 6.13 21.44 -2.84
C GLY A 218 5.93 20.42 -3.97
N GLY A 219 5.19 20.77 -5.03
CA GLY A 219 5.00 19.93 -6.21
C GLY A 219 6.31 19.60 -6.95
N ILE A 220 7.21 20.57 -7.07
CA ILE A 220 8.55 20.39 -7.62
C ILE A 220 9.37 19.46 -6.73
N ILE A 221 9.38 19.67 -5.41
CA ILE A 221 10.09 18.81 -4.46
C ILE A 221 9.62 17.36 -4.58
N TYR A 222 8.31 17.10 -4.62
CA TYR A 222 7.78 15.74 -4.84
C TYR A 222 8.28 15.13 -6.15
N THR A 223 8.32 15.92 -7.23
CA THR A 223 8.77 15.46 -8.55
C THR A 223 10.28 15.15 -8.55
N LEU A 224 11.09 16.01 -7.94
CA LEU A 224 12.53 15.79 -7.78
C LEU A 224 12.83 14.54 -6.96
N GLY A 225 11.98 14.20 -5.99
CA GLY A 225 12.10 12.98 -5.19
C GLY A 225 12.05 11.68 -6.00
N ILE A 226 11.59 11.71 -7.25
CA ILE A 226 11.56 10.53 -8.13
C ILE A 226 12.95 10.31 -8.78
N ILE A 227 13.76 11.36 -8.97
CA ILE A 227 15.04 11.31 -9.67
C ILE A 227 16.02 10.25 -9.09
N PRO A 228 16.18 10.12 -7.76
CA PRO A 228 17.09 9.13 -7.19
C PRO A 228 16.85 7.69 -7.68
N PHE A 229 15.61 7.30 -7.99
CA PHE A 229 15.29 5.96 -8.50
C PHE A 229 15.92 5.66 -9.87
N PHE A 230 16.34 6.68 -10.62
CA PHE A 230 17.04 6.54 -11.90
C PHE A 230 18.57 6.55 -11.77
N ILE A 231 19.12 7.03 -10.64
CA ILE A 231 20.56 7.23 -10.45
C ILE A 231 21.17 6.14 -9.57
N ASP A 232 20.67 5.97 -8.33
CA ASP A 232 21.21 5.02 -7.36
C ASP A 232 20.10 4.21 -6.71
N LYS A 233 20.20 2.88 -6.79
CA LYS A 233 19.19 1.95 -6.26
C LYS A 233 19.37 1.63 -4.77
N LYS A 234 20.52 1.95 -4.16
CA LYS A 234 20.82 1.52 -2.78
C LYS A 234 20.22 2.41 -1.70
N VAL A 235 20.03 3.69 -1.99
CA VAL A 235 19.50 4.69 -1.03
C VAL A 235 18.38 5.55 -1.60
N SER A 236 17.93 5.27 -2.83
CA SER A 236 16.90 6.08 -3.50
C SER A 236 15.59 6.14 -2.73
N HIS A 237 15.19 5.06 -2.07
CA HIS A 237 13.93 5.03 -1.35
C HIS A 237 13.98 5.93 -0.11
N PHE A 238 15.10 5.93 0.60
CA PHE A 238 15.35 6.83 1.73
C PHE A 238 15.38 8.30 1.31
N ILE A 239 16.07 8.60 0.20
CA ILE A 239 16.09 9.96 -0.34
C ILE A 239 14.66 10.36 -0.75
N TRP A 240 13.90 9.48 -1.40
CA TRP A 240 12.51 9.73 -1.76
C TRP A 240 11.65 10.08 -0.52
N HIS A 241 11.79 9.35 0.60
CA HIS A 241 11.09 9.67 1.86
C HIS A 241 11.38 11.09 2.34
N PHE A 242 12.65 11.51 2.26
CA PHE A 242 13.03 12.87 2.63
C PHE A 242 12.35 13.92 1.74
N PHE A 243 12.31 13.70 0.42
CA PHE A 243 11.61 14.61 -0.50
C PHE A 243 10.09 14.63 -0.26
N VAL A 244 9.46 13.50 0.04
CA VAL A 244 8.03 13.45 0.37
C VAL A 244 7.74 14.29 1.61
N LEU A 245 8.53 14.10 2.68
CA LEU A 245 8.40 14.89 3.90
C LEU A 245 8.63 16.38 3.66
N ALA A 246 9.71 16.74 2.96
CA ALA A 246 10.02 18.13 2.65
C ALA A 246 8.92 18.80 1.80
N GLY A 247 8.40 18.09 0.80
CA GLY A 247 7.30 18.57 -0.04
C GLY A 247 6.04 18.83 0.78
N ALA A 248 5.69 17.89 1.66
CA ALA A 248 4.55 18.02 2.57
C ALA A 248 4.70 19.23 3.51
N ILE A 249 5.87 19.43 4.11
CA ILE A 249 6.16 20.58 4.98
C ILE A 249 5.99 21.89 4.21
N VAL A 250 6.56 22.00 3.01
CA VAL A 250 6.50 23.23 2.21
C VAL A 250 5.05 23.55 1.82
N GLN A 251 4.27 22.58 1.35
CA GLN A 251 2.85 22.83 1.03
C GLN A 251 2.04 23.20 2.27
N TRP A 252 2.26 22.48 3.37
CA TRP A 252 1.57 22.76 4.63
C TRP A 252 1.89 24.17 5.13
N LEU A 253 3.15 24.60 5.09
CA LEU A 253 3.56 25.97 5.48
C LEU A 253 2.84 27.03 4.65
N GLY A 254 2.78 26.87 3.32
CA GLY A 254 2.05 27.80 2.46
C GLY A 254 0.56 27.86 2.83
N ILE A 255 -0.07 26.70 3.02
CA ILE A 255 -1.48 26.62 3.42
C ILE A 255 -1.69 27.29 4.78
N TYR A 256 -0.88 26.95 5.77
CA TYR A 256 -1.03 27.45 7.13
C TYR A 256 -0.83 28.97 7.20
N ILE A 257 0.25 29.49 6.60
CA ILE A 257 0.60 30.92 6.63
C ILE A 257 -0.45 31.77 5.89
N TYR A 258 -0.89 31.36 4.70
CA TYR A 258 -1.72 32.23 3.86
C TYR A 258 -3.22 31.98 3.98
N LEU A 259 -3.65 30.83 4.51
CA LEU A 259 -5.09 30.52 4.67
C LEU A 259 -5.57 30.55 6.12
N TYR A 260 -4.71 30.17 7.08
CA TYR A 260 -5.11 30.01 8.50
C TYR A 260 -4.56 31.13 9.40
N LEU A 261 -3.31 31.54 9.22
CA LEU A 261 -2.72 32.71 9.88
C LEU A 261 -3.16 34.00 9.16
N LYS A 262 -4.46 34.33 9.27
CA LYS A 262 -5.01 35.60 8.79
C LYS A 262 -4.98 36.65 9.90
#